data_AF-A0A945ABN3-F1
#
_entry.id   AF-A0A945ABN3-F1
#
_cell.length_a   1.000
_cell.length_b   1.000
_cell.length_c   1.000
_cell.angle_alpha   90.00
_cell.angle_beta   90.00
_cell.angle_gamma   90.00
#
_symmetry.space_group_name_H-M   'P 1'
#
loop_
_entity.id
_entity.type
_entity.pdbx_description
1 polymer ?
#
loop_
_entity_poly.entity_id
_entity_poly.type
_entity_poly.pdbx_seq_one_letter_code
_entity_poly.pdbx_strand_id
1 'polypeptide(L)'
;TYCTPQFIIGTPLLEARPMNEWAMISSQNRWHGIIFKGHRNARIVPQCQADDDRVTFNQQWSAQQKGTLICQKLKTSTKSHAMRVWFSDAGLSTPKEIDGWTFVESNGAYAAVHPVLGNITWQPENKPKGQWMVLENEWSPIILEVAQKEDYSNFETYQQTILTRPINISNNILTYTSAYNHTFTFYIDQTQSPKIDKQTIDYAPPQAFDSPFLQSDWNSGIVTIQKDKQTQTLNFNHPE
;
A
#
# COMPACT_ATOMS: atom_id res chain seq x y z
N THR A 1 -1.94 0.09 8.86
CA THR A 1 -3.28 -0.01 8.27
C THR A 1 -4.13 1.13 8.78
N TYR A 2 -4.88 1.77 7.89
CA TYR A 2 -5.85 2.82 8.23
C TYR A 2 -7.24 2.37 7.77
N CYS A 3 -8.19 2.37 8.70
CA CYS A 3 -9.54 1.86 8.49
C CYS A 3 -10.56 2.97 8.71
N THR A 4 -11.46 3.13 7.75
CA THR A 4 -12.66 3.99 7.86
C THR A 4 -13.90 3.14 7.57
N PRO A 5 -15.12 3.65 7.82
CA PRO A 5 -16.32 2.96 7.38
C PRO A 5 -16.40 2.73 5.86
N GLN A 6 -15.67 3.51 5.04
CA GLN A 6 -15.79 3.50 3.58
C GLN A 6 -14.65 2.77 2.87
N PHE A 7 -13.49 2.66 3.50
CA PHE A 7 -12.34 1.95 2.93
C PHE A 7 -11.35 1.50 4.00
N ILE A 8 -10.52 0.54 3.62
CA ILE A 8 -9.33 0.11 4.35
C ILE A 8 -8.15 0.28 3.41
N ILE A 9 -7.09 0.93 3.87
CA ILE A 9 -5.80 0.95 3.20
C ILE A 9 -4.73 0.35 4.12
N GLY A 10 -3.90 -0.52 3.58
CA GLY A 10 -2.89 -1.20 4.39
C GLY A 10 -1.74 -1.73 3.56
N THR A 11 -0.61 -1.91 4.24
CA THR A 11 0.60 -2.53 3.69
C THR A 11 1.38 -3.23 4.80
N PRO A 12 2.07 -4.35 4.52
CA PRO A 12 3.13 -4.81 5.40
C PRO A 12 4.29 -3.80 5.34
N LEU A 13 4.56 -3.13 6.46
CA LEU A 13 5.73 -2.26 6.58
C LEU A 13 6.95 -3.14 6.82
N LEU A 14 7.79 -3.24 5.79
CA LEU A 14 9.03 -4.01 5.81
C LEU A 14 10.16 -3.16 5.20
N GLU A 15 11.36 -3.31 5.74
CA GLU A 15 12.56 -2.72 5.18
C GLU A 15 12.88 -3.32 3.80
N ALA A 16 13.60 -2.57 2.98
CA ALA A 16 14.14 -3.04 1.70
C ALA A 16 15.33 -4.01 1.91
N ARG A 17 15.06 -5.18 2.48
CA ARG A 17 16.08 -6.19 2.80
C ARG A 17 16.45 -7.06 1.59
N PRO A 18 17.69 -7.57 1.53
CA PRO A 18 18.08 -8.63 0.60
C PRO A 18 17.21 -9.89 0.70
N MET A 19 17.03 -10.59 -0.42
CA MET A 19 16.19 -11.80 -0.49
C MET A 19 16.67 -12.93 0.44
N ASN A 20 17.99 -13.07 0.64
CA ASN A 20 18.59 -14.12 1.48
C ASN A 20 18.38 -13.91 3.00
N GLU A 21 17.86 -12.75 3.42
CA GLU A 21 17.47 -12.51 4.83
C GLU A 21 16.07 -13.05 5.14
N TRP A 22 15.31 -13.48 4.13
CA TRP A 22 13.96 -14.01 4.31
C TRP A 22 13.94 -15.54 4.30
N ALA A 23 13.15 -16.13 5.20
CA ALA A 23 12.61 -17.46 4.94
C ALA A 23 11.73 -17.40 3.69
N MET A 24 11.88 -18.35 2.75
CA MET A 24 11.18 -18.29 1.46
C MET A 24 9.67 -18.15 1.59
N ILE A 25 9.06 -18.79 2.59
CA ILE A 25 7.61 -18.70 2.82
C ILE A 25 7.17 -17.29 3.22
N SER A 26 8.04 -16.54 3.91
CA SER A 26 7.78 -15.18 4.39
C SER A 26 8.10 -14.09 3.36
N SER A 27 8.72 -14.44 2.23
CA SER A 27 9.00 -13.50 1.14
C SER A 27 8.07 -13.64 -0.06
N GLN A 28 7.13 -14.59 -0.04
CA GLN A 28 6.13 -14.76 -1.10
C GLN A 28 5.23 -13.53 -1.26
N ASN A 29 4.45 -13.51 -2.35
CA ASN A 29 3.49 -12.48 -2.76
C ASN A 29 2.98 -11.61 -1.59
N ARG A 30 3.29 -10.31 -1.64
CA ARG A 30 2.85 -9.34 -0.62
C ARG A 30 1.58 -8.66 -1.09
N TRP A 31 0.60 -8.56 -0.20
CA TRP A 31 -0.62 -7.82 -0.49
C TRP A 31 -0.61 -6.46 0.20
N HIS A 32 -0.86 -5.41 -0.56
CA HIS A 32 -1.18 -4.09 -0.04
C HIS A 32 -2.08 -3.33 -1.02
N GLY A 33 -2.64 -2.23 -0.55
CA GLY A 33 -3.54 -1.39 -1.34
C GLY A 33 -4.81 -1.05 -0.59
N ILE A 34 -5.88 -0.83 -1.35
CA ILE A 34 -7.15 -0.28 -0.85
C ILE A 34 -8.27 -1.29 -1.09
N ILE A 35 -9.11 -1.52 -0.08
CA ILE A 35 -10.39 -2.21 -0.18
C ILE A 35 -11.49 -1.19 0.10
N PHE A 36 -12.52 -1.15 -0.75
CA PHE A 36 -13.63 -0.22 -0.62
C PHE A 36 -14.90 -0.90 -0.12
N LYS A 37 -15.73 -0.16 0.60
CA LYS A 37 -17.08 -0.58 1.00
C LYS A 37 -17.96 -0.82 -0.23
N GLY A 38 -18.88 -1.78 -0.11
CA GLY A 38 -20.01 -1.96 -1.02
C GLY A 38 -19.90 -3.18 -1.93
N HIS A 39 -18.68 -3.64 -2.24
CA HIS A 39 -18.50 -4.86 -3.02
C HIS A 39 -17.23 -5.62 -2.60
N ARG A 40 -17.32 -6.96 -2.47
CA ARG A 40 -16.22 -7.82 -1.99
C ARG A 40 -14.93 -7.76 -2.82
N ASN A 41 -15.03 -7.33 -4.08
CA ASN A 41 -13.91 -7.21 -5.01
C ASN A 41 -13.52 -5.75 -5.29
N ALA A 42 -14.16 -4.75 -4.66
CA ALA A 42 -13.82 -3.35 -4.89
C ALA A 42 -12.46 -3.04 -4.26
N ARG A 43 -11.42 -2.96 -5.09
CA ARG A 43 -10.04 -2.81 -4.63
C ARG A 43 -9.12 -2.18 -5.67
N ILE A 44 -8.11 -1.48 -5.16
CA ILE A 44 -6.93 -1.06 -5.91
C ILE A 44 -5.71 -1.76 -5.31
N VAL A 45 -4.95 -2.50 -6.12
CA VAL A 45 -3.87 -3.37 -5.61
C VAL A 45 -2.61 -3.22 -6.46
N PRO A 46 -1.58 -2.52 -5.97
CA PRO A 46 -0.24 -2.61 -6.56
C PRO A 46 0.32 -4.03 -6.39
N GLN A 47 0.99 -4.54 -7.41
CA GLN A 47 1.69 -5.82 -7.38
C GLN A 47 2.79 -5.90 -8.44
N CYS A 48 3.73 -6.82 -8.27
CA CYS A 48 4.60 -7.25 -9.35
C CYS A 48 3.96 -8.45 -10.07
N GLN A 49 4.01 -8.46 -11.40
CA GLN A 49 3.66 -9.64 -12.18
C GLN A 49 4.67 -10.76 -11.90
N ALA A 50 4.17 -11.98 -11.67
CA ALA A 50 5.02 -13.17 -11.57
C ALA A 50 5.45 -13.64 -12.97
N ASP A 51 6.70 -14.07 -13.13
CA ASP A 51 7.21 -14.60 -14.40
C ASP A 51 6.46 -15.87 -14.85
N ASP A 52 5.96 -16.64 -13.89
CA ASP A 52 5.24 -17.90 -14.09
C ASP A 52 3.74 -17.81 -13.76
N ASP A 53 3.23 -16.59 -13.58
CA ASP A 53 1.86 -16.29 -13.11
C ASP A 53 1.47 -16.94 -11.77
N ARG A 54 2.44 -17.37 -10.95
CA ARG A 54 2.18 -18.02 -9.65
C ARG A 54 2.78 -17.26 -8.49
N VAL A 55 4.10 -17.14 -8.47
CA VAL A 55 4.80 -16.66 -7.28
C VAL A 55 5.92 -15.70 -7.64
N THR A 56 6.01 -14.69 -6.81
CA THR A 56 7.09 -13.72 -6.76
C THR A 56 7.68 -13.75 -5.36
N PHE A 57 8.91 -13.27 -5.23
CA PHE A 57 9.52 -13.12 -3.92
C PHE A 57 10.08 -11.73 -3.69
N ASN A 58 9.95 -11.26 -2.45
CA ASN A 58 10.44 -9.98 -1.97
C ASN A 58 10.06 -8.83 -2.93
N GLN A 59 8.80 -8.82 -3.36
CA GLN A 59 8.34 -8.01 -4.49
C GLN A 59 8.56 -6.51 -4.31
N GLN A 60 8.15 -6.00 -3.16
CA GLN A 60 7.89 -4.57 -2.96
C GLN A 60 8.15 -4.16 -1.52
N TRP A 61 8.39 -2.86 -1.36
CA TRP A 61 8.46 -2.15 -0.09
C TRP A 61 7.58 -0.90 -0.18
N SER A 62 7.27 -0.32 0.98
CA SER A 62 6.29 0.75 1.04
C SER A 62 6.40 1.61 2.30
N ALA A 63 5.80 2.79 2.22
CA ALA A 63 5.47 3.67 3.33
C ALA A 63 3.96 3.93 3.32
N GLN A 64 3.31 3.99 4.49
CA GLN A 64 1.87 4.27 4.58
C GLN A 64 1.58 5.14 5.80
N GLN A 65 0.79 6.20 5.61
CA GLN A 65 0.24 7.02 6.68
C GLN A 65 -1.17 7.48 6.31
N LYS A 66 -2.15 7.20 7.18
CA LYS A 66 -3.59 7.42 6.91
C LYS A 66 -3.99 6.93 5.52
N GLY A 67 -4.65 7.77 4.71
CA GLY A 67 -5.12 7.47 3.36
C GLY A 67 -4.04 7.39 2.27
N THR A 68 -2.75 7.50 2.62
CA THR A 68 -1.67 7.56 1.64
C THR A 68 -0.75 6.36 1.76
N LEU A 69 -0.43 5.74 0.62
CA LEU A 69 0.54 4.65 0.51
C LEU A 69 1.48 4.94 -0.65
N ILE A 70 2.79 4.90 -0.41
CA ILE A 70 3.82 4.91 -1.46
C ILE A 70 4.46 3.54 -1.50
N CYS A 71 4.50 2.89 -2.66
CA CYS A 71 5.14 1.59 -2.85
C CYS A 71 5.99 1.55 -4.10
N GLN A 72 6.95 0.63 -4.14
CA GLN A 72 7.84 0.43 -5.28
C GLN A 72 8.30 -1.04 -5.34
N LYS A 73 8.56 -1.55 -6.55
CA LYS A 73 9.24 -2.84 -6.74
C LYS A 73 10.64 -2.80 -6.12
N LEU A 74 11.00 -3.85 -5.37
CA LEU A 74 12.34 -4.01 -4.80
C LEU A 74 13.33 -4.49 -5.86
N LYS A 75 14.54 -3.90 -5.87
CA LYS A 75 15.67 -4.32 -6.74
C LYS A 75 16.13 -5.74 -6.44
N THR A 76 15.87 -6.21 -5.22
CA THR A 76 16.16 -7.57 -4.74
C THR A 76 15.00 -8.54 -4.97
N SER A 77 13.92 -8.10 -5.65
CA SER A 77 12.81 -8.98 -6.02
C SER A 77 13.28 -10.06 -7.00
N THR A 78 12.68 -11.24 -6.89
CA THR A 78 12.93 -12.35 -7.82
C THR A 78 11.62 -12.91 -8.36
N LYS A 79 11.70 -13.58 -9.51
CA LYS A 79 10.54 -14.08 -10.27
C LYS A 79 9.50 -13.00 -10.61
N SER A 80 9.94 -11.75 -10.67
CA SER A 80 9.07 -10.57 -10.77
C SER A 80 9.38 -9.83 -12.07
N HIS A 81 8.36 -9.67 -12.91
CA HIS A 81 8.40 -8.85 -14.11
C HIS A 81 7.82 -7.46 -13.80
N ALA A 82 6.91 -6.97 -14.62
CA ALA A 82 6.36 -5.62 -14.53
C ALA A 82 5.76 -5.27 -13.15
N MET A 83 5.99 -4.04 -12.70
CA MET A 83 5.20 -3.40 -11.66
C MET A 83 3.88 -2.92 -12.26
N ARG A 84 2.77 -3.23 -11.59
CA ARG A 84 1.42 -2.90 -12.08
C ARG A 84 0.46 -2.61 -10.93
N VAL A 85 -0.65 -1.96 -11.23
CA VAL A 85 -1.73 -1.66 -10.29
C VAL A 85 -3.04 -2.20 -10.82
N TRP A 86 -3.69 -3.05 -10.02
CA TRP A 86 -5.03 -3.55 -10.32
C TRP A 86 -6.06 -2.48 -10.01
N PHE A 87 -6.99 -2.26 -10.92
CA PHE A 87 -8.25 -1.56 -10.67
C PHE A 87 -9.39 -2.53 -10.92
N SER A 88 -10.16 -2.85 -9.88
CA SER A 88 -11.35 -3.67 -10.05
C SER A 88 -12.45 -2.93 -10.81
N ASP A 89 -13.12 -3.59 -11.75
CA ASP A 89 -14.35 -3.05 -12.37
C ASP A 89 -15.48 -2.91 -11.34
N ALA A 90 -15.54 -3.85 -10.39
CA ALA A 90 -16.60 -3.86 -9.40
C ALA A 90 -16.41 -2.77 -8.35
N GLY A 91 -17.41 -1.89 -8.21
CA GLY A 91 -17.48 -0.88 -7.14
C GLY A 91 -16.57 0.34 -7.33
N LEU A 92 -15.88 0.45 -8.46
CA LEU A 92 -15.11 1.63 -8.86
C LEU A 92 -15.74 2.26 -10.11
N SER A 93 -15.67 3.58 -10.22
CA SER A 93 -15.94 4.27 -11.49
C SER A 93 -14.87 3.94 -12.54
N THR A 94 -15.17 4.23 -13.81
CA THR A 94 -14.14 4.23 -14.86
C THR A 94 -12.96 5.13 -14.45
N PRO A 95 -11.71 4.66 -14.57
CA PRO A 95 -10.52 5.47 -14.35
C PRO A 95 -10.52 6.76 -15.18
N LYS A 96 -10.16 7.89 -14.56
CA LYS A 96 -9.98 9.20 -15.22
C LYS A 96 -8.55 9.67 -15.04
N GLU A 97 -7.83 9.85 -16.14
CA GLU A 97 -6.44 10.32 -16.12
C GLU A 97 -6.36 11.84 -16.27
N ILE A 98 -5.65 12.51 -15.36
CA ILE A 98 -5.40 13.95 -15.37
C ILE A 98 -3.99 14.18 -14.82
N ASP A 99 -3.10 14.81 -15.60
CA ASP A 99 -1.73 15.17 -15.22
C ASP A 99 -0.94 14.03 -14.54
N GLY A 100 -1.00 12.84 -15.15
CA GLY A 100 -0.33 11.63 -14.67
C GLY A 100 -1.00 10.95 -13.47
N TRP A 101 -2.03 11.55 -12.86
CA TRP A 101 -2.85 10.90 -11.85
C TRP A 101 -4.02 10.17 -12.48
N THR A 102 -4.32 8.98 -11.98
CA THR A 102 -5.54 8.24 -12.30
C THR A 102 -6.50 8.33 -11.13
N PHE A 103 -7.68 8.87 -11.36
CA PHE A 103 -8.72 9.08 -10.37
C PHE A 103 -9.88 8.10 -10.55
N VAL A 104 -10.39 7.58 -9.44
CA VAL A 104 -11.63 6.80 -9.37
C VAL A 104 -12.45 7.17 -8.14
N GLU A 105 -13.73 6.84 -8.16
CA GLU A 105 -14.59 6.92 -6.98
C GLU A 105 -15.28 5.58 -6.70
N SER A 106 -15.62 5.36 -5.44
CA SER A 106 -16.46 4.26 -4.96
C SER A 106 -17.72 4.81 -4.28
N ASN A 107 -18.54 3.96 -3.67
CA ASN A 107 -19.77 4.40 -2.99
C ASN A 107 -19.52 5.44 -1.87
N GLY A 108 -18.34 5.45 -1.24
CA GLY A 108 -18.05 6.33 -0.10
C GLY A 108 -16.65 6.92 -0.04
N ALA A 109 -15.80 6.65 -1.04
CA ALA A 109 -14.43 7.16 -1.06
C ALA A 109 -14.03 7.65 -2.45
N TYR A 110 -13.10 8.60 -2.48
CA TYR A 110 -12.34 8.98 -3.67
C TYR A 110 -10.94 8.39 -3.58
N ALA A 111 -10.38 7.97 -4.70
CA ALA A 111 -9.01 7.46 -4.76
C ALA A 111 -8.27 8.01 -5.97
N ALA A 112 -6.95 8.13 -5.83
CA ALA A 112 -6.04 8.55 -6.87
C ALA A 112 -4.77 7.69 -6.86
N VAL A 113 -4.23 7.38 -8.03
CA VAL A 113 -3.00 6.61 -8.19
C VAL A 113 -2.06 7.34 -9.15
N HIS A 114 -0.79 7.43 -8.81
CA HIS A 114 0.22 8.10 -9.63
C HIS A 114 1.53 7.32 -9.65
N PRO A 115 1.86 6.65 -10.76
CA PRO A 115 3.22 6.25 -11.07
C PRO A 115 4.09 7.48 -11.31
N VAL A 116 5.10 7.64 -10.48
CA VAL A 116 5.91 8.86 -10.38
C VAL A 116 6.86 9.06 -11.57
N LEU A 117 7.27 7.97 -12.24
CA LEU A 117 8.25 7.95 -13.32
C LEU A 117 7.75 7.08 -14.49
N GLY A 118 7.90 7.59 -15.71
CA GLY A 118 7.52 6.87 -16.94
C GLY A 118 6.02 6.88 -17.22
N ASN A 119 5.62 6.36 -18.37
CA ASN A 119 4.20 6.28 -18.73
C ASN A 119 3.58 4.97 -18.23
N ILE A 120 2.28 4.84 -18.48
CA ILE A 120 1.50 3.64 -18.20
C ILE A 120 0.85 3.10 -19.46
N THR A 121 0.48 1.83 -19.41
CA THR A 121 -0.44 1.20 -20.36
C THR A 121 -1.55 0.49 -19.61
N TRP A 122 -2.77 0.54 -20.15
CA TRP A 122 -3.92 -0.18 -19.59
C TRP A 122 -4.11 -1.53 -20.26
N GLN A 123 -4.25 -2.57 -19.45
CA GLN A 123 -4.52 -3.93 -19.91
C GLN A 123 -5.82 -4.43 -19.27
N PRO A 124 -6.92 -4.53 -20.02
CA PRO A 124 -8.17 -5.04 -19.49
C PRO A 124 -8.06 -6.54 -19.20
N GLU A 125 -8.75 -6.97 -18.15
CA GLU A 125 -8.81 -8.36 -17.70
C GLU A 125 -10.25 -8.72 -17.40
N ASN A 126 -10.66 -9.93 -17.77
CA ASN A 126 -12.05 -10.37 -17.65
C ASN A 126 -12.26 -11.28 -16.44
N LYS A 127 -11.19 -11.86 -15.87
CA LYS A 127 -11.27 -12.83 -14.77
C LYS A 127 -10.14 -12.64 -13.73
N PRO A 128 -10.39 -11.90 -12.63
CA PRO A 128 -11.60 -11.12 -12.34
C PRO A 128 -11.73 -9.90 -13.25
N LYS A 129 -12.94 -9.39 -13.46
CA LYS A 129 -13.16 -8.21 -14.30
C LYS A 129 -12.50 -6.96 -13.70
N GLY A 130 -11.71 -6.26 -14.49
CA GLY A 130 -11.00 -5.04 -14.12
C GLY A 130 -9.91 -4.72 -15.12
N GLN A 131 -8.94 -3.90 -14.71
CA GLN A 131 -7.87 -3.45 -15.57
C GLN A 131 -6.56 -3.35 -14.80
N TRP A 132 -5.46 -3.74 -15.44
CA TRP A 132 -4.11 -3.48 -14.97
C TRP A 132 -3.62 -2.16 -15.55
N MET A 133 -3.23 -1.23 -14.69
CA MET A 133 -2.30 -0.17 -15.02
C MET A 133 -0.88 -0.77 -14.97
N VAL A 134 -0.23 -0.95 -16.12
CA VAL A 134 1.12 -1.49 -16.21
C VAL A 134 2.10 -0.35 -16.40
N LEU A 135 3.11 -0.27 -15.54
CA LEU A 135 4.13 0.78 -15.60
C LEU A 135 5.15 0.44 -16.69
N GLU A 136 5.50 1.42 -17.52
CA GLU A 136 6.64 1.30 -18.44
C GLU A 136 7.96 1.24 -17.67
N ASN A 137 8.09 2.06 -16.62
CA ASN A 137 9.20 1.97 -15.68
C ASN A 137 8.80 1.14 -14.46
N GLU A 138 9.14 -0.15 -14.47
CA GLU A 138 8.83 -1.08 -13.37
C GLU A 138 9.44 -0.68 -12.02
N TRP A 139 10.44 0.21 -12.03
CA TRP A 139 11.11 0.73 -10.83
C TRP A 139 10.48 2.03 -10.32
N SER A 140 9.46 2.56 -11.00
CA SER A 140 8.79 3.76 -10.53
C SER A 140 8.12 3.52 -9.17
N PRO A 141 8.29 4.46 -8.21
CA PRO A 141 7.37 4.55 -7.08
C PRO A 141 5.94 4.80 -7.58
N ILE A 142 4.97 4.32 -6.82
CA ILE A 142 3.54 4.56 -7.04
C ILE A 142 2.99 5.21 -5.77
N ILE A 143 2.32 6.34 -5.93
CA ILE A 143 1.58 7.01 -4.87
C ILE A 143 0.12 6.62 -4.99
N LEU A 144 -0.47 6.11 -3.90
CA LEU A 144 -1.89 5.85 -3.74
C LEU A 144 -2.42 6.84 -2.71
N GLU A 145 -3.49 7.54 -3.07
CA GLU A 145 -4.27 8.38 -2.17
C GLU A 145 -5.71 7.88 -2.12
N VAL A 146 -6.29 7.90 -0.93
CA VAL A 146 -7.71 7.62 -0.72
C VAL A 146 -8.24 8.44 0.43
N ALA A 147 -9.44 8.99 0.25
CA ALA A 147 -10.12 9.75 1.29
C ALA A 147 -11.62 9.48 1.27
N GLN A 148 -12.30 9.79 2.38
CA GLN A 148 -13.75 9.64 2.43
C GLN A 148 -14.41 10.74 1.60
N LYS A 149 -15.51 10.41 0.92
CA LYS A 149 -16.26 11.41 0.15
C LYS A 149 -16.73 12.57 1.02
N GLU A 150 -17.08 12.31 2.28
CA GLU A 150 -17.55 13.34 3.23
C GLU A 150 -16.49 14.41 3.56
N ASP A 151 -15.20 14.11 3.34
CA ASP A 151 -14.10 15.06 3.54
C ASP A 151 -14.02 16.10 2.40
N TYR A 152 -14.80 15.91 1.32
CA TYR A 152 -14.78 16.74 0.12
C TYR A 152 -16.19 17.10 -0.34
N SER A 153 -16.37 18.28 -0.91
CA SER A 153 -17.68 18.70 -1.45
C SER A 153 -18.10 17.88 -2.66
N ASN A 154 -17.15 17.44 -3.49
CA ASN A 154 -17.36 16.63 -4.68
C ASN A 154 -16.03 16.04 -5.20
N PHE A 155 -16.13 15.20 -6.24
CA PHE A 155 -14.99 14.50 -6.82
C PHE A 155 -13.97 15.47 -7.44
N GLU A 156 -14.43 16.53 -8.11
CA GLU A 156 -13.56 17.53 -8.72
C GLU A 156 -12.72 18.26 -7.67
N THR A 157 -13.29 18.60 -6.53
CA THR A 157 -12.57 19.22 -5.41
C THR A 157 -11.48 18.28 -4.85
N TYR A 158 -11.78 16.98 -4.75
CA TYR A 158 -10.76 15.98 -4.42
C TYR A 158 -9.64 15.94 -5.46
N GLN A 159 -9.99 15.87 -6.75
CA GLN A 159 -9.01 15.85 -7.85
C GLN A 159 -8.09 17.07 -7.80
N GLN A 160 -8.64 18.29 -7.69
CA GLN A 160 -7.87 19.52 -7.56
C GLN A 160 -6.99 19.54 -6.29
N THR A 161 -7.51 18.99 -5.18
CA THR A 161 -6.74 18.88 -3.94
C THR A 161 -5.52 17.98 -4.11
N ILE A 162 -5.62 16.87 -4.86
CA ILE A 162 -4.51 15.95 -5.14
C ILE A 162 -3.53 16.56 -6.15
N LEU A 163 -4.04 17.17 -7.23
CA LEU A 163 -3.21 17.76 -8.29
C LEU A 163 -2.32 18.90 -7.78
N THR A 164 -2.74 19.60 -6.72
CA THR A 164 -1.97 20.66 -6.07
C THR A 164 -0.94 20.15 -5.05
N ARG A 165 -0.91 18.83 -4.77
CA ARG A 165 0.05 18.26 -3.82
C ARG A 165 1.46 18.23 -4.45
N PRO A 166 2.48 18.78 -3.76
CA PRO A 166 3.82 18.82 -4.30
C PRO A 166 4.42 17.42 -4.39
N ILE A 167 4.85 17.04 -5.58
CA ILE A 167 5.69 15.86 -5.87
C ILE A 167 7.05 16.37 -6.33
N ASN A 168 8.12 16.04 -5.61
CA ASN A 168 9.47 16.43 -5.96
C ASN A 168 10.38 15.22 -6.00
N ILE A 169 11.21 15.12 -7.04
CA ILE A 169 12.25 14.10 -7.15
C ILE A 169 13.58 14.80 -7.31
N SER A 170 14.53 14.48 -6.45
CA SER A 170 15.91 14.93 -6.57
C SER A 170 16.83 13.87 -5.98
N ASN A 171 17.92 13.54 -6.68
CA ASN A 171 18.94 12.59 -6.20
C ASN A 171 18.36 11.25 -5.69
N ASN A 172 17.45 10.63 -6.46
CA ASN A 172 16.72 9.40 -6.09
C ASN A 172 15.86 9.50 -4.82
N ILE A 173 15.50 10.70 -4.38
CA ILE A 173 14.61 10.92 -3.26
C ILE A 173 13.31 11.53 -3.78
N LEU A 174 12.21 10.81 -3.58
CA LEU A 174 10.86 11.32 -3.75
C LEU A 174 10.41 12.00 -2.46
N THR A 175 10.00 13.26 -2.55
CA THR A 175 9.28 13.96 -1.48
C THR A 175 7.85 14.23 -1.93
N TYR A 176 6.89 13.85 -1.09
CA TYR A 176 5.45 14.00 -1.37
C TYR A 176 4.70 14.47 -0.14
N THR A 177 3.78 15.43 -0.28
CA THR A 177 2.87 15.83 0.81
C THR A 177 1.47 15.31 0.53
N SER A 178 0.93 14.50 1.44
CA SER A 178 -0.36 13.85 1.23
C SER A 178 -1.57 14.78 1.33
N ALA A 179 -2.72 14.27 0.90
CA ALA A 179 -4.04 14.87 1.16
C ALA A 179 -4.30 15.11 2.67
N TYR A 180 -3.78 14.23 3.52
CA TYR A 180 -3.84 14.33 4.98
C TYR A 180 -2.71 15.19 5.58
N ASN A 181 -1.95 15.92 4.76
CA ASN A 181 -0.85 16.80 5.15
C ASN A 181 0.31 16.10 5.87
N HIS A 182 0.59 14.84 5.52
CA HIS A 182 1.79 14.14 5.97
C HIS A 182 2.87 14.23 4.89
N THR A 183 4.11 14.49 5.28
CA THR A 183 5.23 14.58 4.34
C THR A 183 6.00 13.27 4.30
N PHE A 184 6.01 12.63 3.14
CA PHE A 184 6.78 11.44 2.84
C PHE A 184 8.13 11.81 2.24
N THR A 185 9.19 11.15 2.70
CA THR A 185 10.50 11.10 2.05
C THR A 185 10.79 9.64 1.72
N PHE A 186 10.82 9.31 0.44
CA PHE A 186 10.94 7.94 -0.06
C PHE A 186 12.19 7.81 -0.92
N TYR A 187 13.12 6.94 -0.52
CA TYR A 187 14.42 6.76 -1.17
C TYR A 187 14.29 5.74 -2.31
N ILE A 188 14.06 6.22 -3.54
CA ILE A 188 13.79 5.42 -4.75
C ILE A 188 14.89 4.39 -5.02
N ASP A 189 16.13 4.69 -4.61
CA ASP A 189 17.27 3.79 -4.77
C ASP A 189 17.33 2.65 -3.76
N GLN A 190 16.46 2.66 -2.74
CA GLN A 190 16.29 1.64 -1.70
C GLN A 190 17.46 1.58 -0.71
N THR A 191 18.22 2.66 -0.58
CA THR A 191 19.39 2.74 0.29
C THR A 191 19.07 3.08 1.74
N GLN A 192 17.89 3.65 2.00
CA GLN A 192 17.43 4.08 3.32
C GLN A 192 15.94 3.80 3.50
N SER A 193 15.55 3.54 4.74
CA SER A 193 14.16 3.45 5.14
C SER A 193 13.43 4.78 4.87
N PRO A 194 12.16 4.75 4.43
CA PRO A 194 11.41 5.98 4.20
C PRO A 194 11.18 6.74 5.50
N LYS A 195 10.87 8.03 5.36
CA LYS A 195 10.47 8.89 6.47
C LYS A 195 9.07 9.44 6.26
N ILE A 196 8.33 9.56 7.35
CA ILE A 196 7.04 10.25 7.42
C ILE A 196 7.19 11.35 8.46
N ASP A 197 6.89 12.59 8.11
CA ASP A 197 7.04 13.76 8.97
C ASP A 197 8.43 13.86 9.61
N LYS A 198 9.46 13.57 8.79
CA LYS A 198 10.89 13.54 9.15
C LYS A 198 11.30 12.39 10.09
N GLN A 199 10.36 11.56 10.55
CA GLN A 199 10.64 10.38 11.34
C GLN A 199 10.83 9.17 10.43
N THR A 200 11.91 8.42 10.62
CA THR A 200 12.10 7.14 9.93
C THR A 200 11.01 6.17 10.35
N ILE A 201 10.48 5.41 9.39
CA ILE A 201 9.50 4.36 9.68
C ILE A 201 10.10 3.36 10.68
N ASP A 202 9.32 3.07 11.71
CA ASP A 202 9.61 2.03 12.68
C ASP A 202 9.04 0.70 12.18
N TYR A 203 9.94 -0.29 12.00
CA TYR A 203 9.60 -1.65 11.60
C TYR A 203 9.55 -2.62 12.78
N ALA A 204 9.83 -2.13 13.99
CA ALA A 204 9.77 -2.85 15.25
C ALA A 204 8.95 -2.03 16.26
N PRO A 205 7.66 -1.78 15.96
CA PRO A 205 6.81 -0.97 16.84
C PRO A 205 6.75 -1.58 18.24
N PRO A 206 6.37 -0.84 19.29
CA PRO A 206 6.32 -1.39 20.66
C PRO A 206 5.43 -2.65 20.79
N GLN A 207 4.34 -2.73 20.02
CA GLN A 207 3.36 -3.81 20.08
C GLN A 207 3.15 -4.45 18.71
N ALA A 208 3.10 -5.79 18.67
CA ALA A 208 2.70 -6.57 17.51
C ALA A 208 1.17 -6.63 17.35
N PHE A 209 0.46 -6.70 18.48
CA PHE A 209 -1.00 -6.60 18.53
C PHE A 209 -1.39 -5.58 19.59
N ASP A 210 -2.24 -4.64 19.22
CA ASP A 210 -2.81 -3.66 20.14
C ASP A 210 -4.30 -3.47 19.82
N SER A 211 -5.12 -4.29 20.46
CA SER A 211 -6.57 -4.22 20.36
C SER A 211 -7.22 -4.59 21.68
N PRO A 212 -8.50 -4.23 21.90
CA PRO A 212 -9.22 -4.61 23.12
C PRO A 212 -9.32 -6.12 23.38
N PHE A 213 -9.07 -6.96 22.36
CA PHE A 213 -9.22 -8.41 22.44
C PHE A 213 -7.91 -9.18 22.28
N LEU A 214 -6.87 -8.53 21.78
CA LEU A 214 -5.59 -9.15 21.44
C LEU A 214 -4.47 -8.14 21.67
N GLN A 215 -3.56 -8.48 22.58
CA GLN A 215 -2.42 -7.65 22.95
C GLN A 215 -1.13 -8.48 22.91
N SER A 216 -0.05 -7.89 22.40
CA SER A 216 1.28 -8.51 22.40
C SER A 216 2.35 -7.45 22.16
N ASP A 217 3.39 -7.47 22.97
CA ASP A 217 4.60 -6.69 22.72
C ASP A 217 5.32 -7.25 21.50
N TRP A 218 5.93 -6.36 20.71
CA TRP A 218 6.63 -6.77 19.50
C TRP A 218 7.75 -7.77 19.81
N ASN A 219 7.80 -8.83 18.99
CA ASN A 219 8.78 -9.91 19.10
C ASN A 219 8.83 -10.61 20.47
N SER A 220 7.80 -10.46 21.31
CA SER A 220 7.76 -11.08 22.64
C SER A 220 7.48 -12.58 22.60
N GLY A 221 6.81 -13.07 21.55
CA GLY A 221 6.27 -14.43 21.51
C GLY A 221 5.13 -14.68 22.51
N ILE A 222 4.61 -13.64 23.17
CA ILE A 222 3.56 -13.76 24.19
C ILE A 222 2.34 -12.97 23.71
N VAL A 223 1.20 -13.65 23.64
CA VAL A 223 -0.06 -13.08 23.15
C VAL A 223 -1.13 -13.22 24.21
N THR A 224 -1.72 -12.10 24.62
CA THR A 224 -2.86 -12.05 25.54
C THR A 224 -4.14 -11.86 24.74
N ILE A 225 -5.06 -12.81 24.88
CA ILE A 225 -6.41 -12.78 24.31
C ILE A 225 -7.36 -12.45 25.45
N GLN A 226 -8.20 -11.44 25.28
CA GLN A 226 -9.22 -11.07 26.26
C GLN A 226 -10.59 -10.96 25.60
N LYS A 227 -11.62 -11.44 26.29
CA LYS A 227 -13.02 -11.18 25.94
C LYS A 227 -13.85 -11.15 27.20
N ASP A 228 -14.53 -10.03 27.44
CA ASP A 228 -15.29 -9.78 28.66
C ASP A 228 -14.41 -10.00 29.91
N LYS A 229 -14.76 -11.00 30.74
CA LYS A 229 -14.01 -11.38 31.95
C LYS A 229 -13.03 -12.53 31.73
N GLN A 230 -12.94 -13.07 30.51
CA GLN A 230 -12.05 -14.17 30.19
C GLN A 230 -10.75 -13.63 29.60
N THR A 231 -9.63 -14.15 30.09
CA THR A 231 -8.30 -13.83 29.60
C THR A 231 -7.52 -15.13 29.42
N GLN A 232 -6.83 -15.26 28.29
CA GLN A 232 -5.93 -16.36 27.98
C GLN A 232 -4.60 -15.78 27.50
N THR A 233 -3.50 -16.23 28.08
CA THR A 233 -2.16 -15.91 27.58
C THR A 233 -1.58 -17.14 26.88
N LEU A 234 -1.10 -16.94 25.66
CA LEU A 234 -0.38 -17.93 24.86
C LEU A 234 1.09 -17.53 24.83
N ASN A 235 1.99 -18.43 25.22
CA ASN A 235 3.44 -18.20 25.21
C ASN A 235 4.10 -19.14 24.20
N PHE A 236 4.53 -18.57 23.08
CA PHE A 236 5.15 -19.29 21.97
C PHE A 236 6.67 -19.44 22.12
N ASN A 237 7.27 -18.93 23.20
CA ASN A 237 8.69 -19.15 23.50
C ASN A 237 8.93 -20.58 24.05
N HIS A 238 7.89 -21.23 24.55
CA HIS A 238 7.89 -22.60 25.04
C HIS A 238 6.66 -23.33 24.50
N PRO A 239 6.68 -23.77 23.23
CA PRO A 239 5.59 -24.55 22.69
C PRO A 239 5.52 -25.90 23.42
N GLU A 240 4.52 -26.05 24.30
CA GLU A 240 4.07 -27.33 24.86
C GLU A 240 3.09 -28.03 23.92
#